data_AF-A0AA40V7N8-F1
#
_entry.id   AF-A0AA40V7N8-F1
#
_cell.length_a   1.000
_cell.length_b   1.000
_cell.length_c   1.000
_cell.angle_alpha   90.00
_cell.angle_beta   90.00
_cell.angle_gamma   90.00
#
_symmetry.space_group_name_H-M   'P 1'
#
loop_
_entity.id
_entity.type
_entity.pdbx_description
1 polymer ?
#
loop_
_entity_poly.entity_id
_entity_poly.type
_entity_poly.pdbx_seq_one_letter_code
_entity_poly.pdbx_strand_id
1 'polypeptide(L)'
;MSQTYTPPSTIPGISRLAKSIRQQRGIKHTQALEAAAKVAGFQSFKQAKRALSASATADTLVPLFLTVFWHDRDATPFSGRCTALVHLPRRTVELLPSLKVRGYFMLGGFQLESPDHLRGLLDAGSAEQARNRVTDAIRQLVFTDATGLRPARKAADARRMSFLQNLPGNDHLTLWIDPHTGDGVGLDEPYESRLASRVQDREAWLAIHGQASVAPDWDGLYAPGRTVPYLVSSNEELLQRTVSAVEALGDLPAIDWASHAGPYHAPFISPHRLACGQRYRPRPQPSFGQKGGAIAYGGRAGVASEWRPAVSMPIADHMTLGSILRGLAWSQVSSRIQAKLTATLSRLDDWSMCEHPNESSQTLSDLYYGSGRQDFTSVAEQCAGLADARRLVTSCYNDCRPRRDLLAVFEHVEAHVIALGAGGD
;
A
#
# COMPACT_ATOMS: atom_id res chain seq x y z
N MET A 1 18.81 30.94 46.96
CA MET A 1 17.72 29.96 46.77
C MET A 1 17.54 29.73 45.28
N SER A 2 17.97 28.58 44.77
CA SER A 2 17.90 28.25 43.34
C SER A 2 16.45 27.92 42.99
N GLN A 3 15.78 28.75 42.19
CA GLN A 3 14.47 28.41 41.65
C GLN A 3 14.63 27.25 40.68
N THR A 4 14.06 26.10 41.02
CA THR A 4 13.98 24.93 40.14
C THR A 4 13.18 25.33 38.90
N TYR A 5 13.87 25.54 37.78
CA TYR A 5 13.22 25.86 36.51
C TYR A 5 12.52 24.60 35.99
N THR A 6 11.20 24.54 36.12
CA THR A 6 10.39 23.49 35.50
C THR A 6 10.09 23.88 34.06
N PRO A 7 10.61 23.16 33.04
CA PRO A 7 10.32 23.45 31.65
C PRO A 7 8.82 23.25 31.35
N PRO A 8 8.21 24.07 30.47
CA PRO A 8 6.78 23.99 30.19
C PRO A 8 6.42 22.72 29.42
N SER A 9 5.49 21.92 29.95
CA SER A 9 5.01 20.67 29.37
C SER A 9 3.73 20.79 28.53
N THR A 10 3.30 22.02 28.17
CA THR A 10 2.07 22.25 27.38
C THR A 10 2.28 23.31 26.30
N ILE A 11 1.49 23.26 25.21
CA ILE A 11 1.56 24.27 24.13
C ILE A 11 1.23 25.70 24.58
N PRO A 12 0.22 25.93 25.43
CA PRO A 12 0.02 27.23 26.05
C PRO A 12 1.20 27.65 26.94
N GLY A 13 1.88 26.70 27.61
CA GLY A 13 3.09 26.95 28.40
C GLY A 13 4.27 27.39 27.54
N ILE A 14 4.55 26.68 26.44
CA ILE A 14 5.61 27.04 25.48
C ILE A 14 5.30 28.39 24.82
N SER A 15 4.04 28.67 24.51
CA SER A 15 3.62 29.95 23.92
C SER A 15 3.80 31.12 24.90
N ARG A 16 3.55 30.91 26.21
CA ARG A 16 3.82 31.90 27.26
C ARG A 16 5.32 32.14 27.44
N LEU A 17 6.13 31.08 27.47
CA LEU A 17 7.59 31.19 27.51
C LEU A 17 8.13 31.95 26.28
N ALA A 18 7.61 31.66 25.09
CA ALA A 18 7.99 32.37 23.86
C ALA A 18 7.67 33.87 23.92
N LYS A 19 6.58 34.29 24.58
CA LYS A 19 6.29 35.73 24.79
C LYS A 19 7.34 36.40 25.68
N SER A 20 7.77 35.72 26.75
CA SER A 20 8.83 36.21 27.64
C SER A 20 10.18 36.30 26.92
N ILE A 21 10.58 35.25 26.19
CA ILE A 21 11.81 35.22 25.38
C ILE A 21 11.79 36.31 24.31
N ARG A 22 10.64 36.54 23.67
CA ARG A 22 10.46 37.61 22.67
C ARG A 22 10.75 38.99 23.27
N GLN A 23 10.21 39.26 24.47
CA GLN A 23 10.40 40.53 25.16
C GLN A 23 11.84 40.72 25.64
N GLN A 24 12.48 39.66 26.16
CA GLN A 24 13.85 39.72 26.68
C GLN A 24 14.91 39.84 25.58
N ARG A 25 14.72 39.16 24.44
CA ARG A 25 15.74 39.04 23.39
C ARG A 25 15.46 39.88 22.15
N GLY A 26 14.31 40.55 22.06
CA GLY A 26 13.93 41.39 20.91
C GLY A 26 13.79 40.63 19.59
N ILE A 27 13.60 39.30 19.62
CA ILE A 27 13.53 38.44 18.42
C ILE A 27 12.11 38.30 17.87
N LYS A 28 11.96 37.80 16.64
CA LYS A 28 10.63 37.50 16.06
C LYS A 28 9.92 36.40 16.87
N HIS A 29 8.59 36.47 16.95
CA HIS A 29 7.80 35.52 17.74
C HIS A 29 7.99 34.06 17.30
N THR A 30 8.14 33.80 16.01
CA THR A 30 8.42 32.47 15.46
C THR A 30 9.75 31.90 15.95
N GLN A 31 10.81 32.72 16.01
CA GLN A 31 12.10 32.32 16.56
C GLN A 31 12.03 32.11 18.08
N ALA A 32 11.23 32.91 18.77
CA ALA A 32 10.98 32.74 20.20
C ALA A 32 10.22 31.44 20.52
N LEU A 33 9.32 31.00 19.65
CA LEU A 33 8.62 29.71 19.76
C LEU A 33 9.59 28.53 19.57
N GLU A 34 10.50 28.60 18.60
CA GLU A 34 11.55 27.58 18.41
C GLU A 34 12.49 27.51 19.63
N ALA A 35 12.91 28.66 20.16
CA ALA A 35 13.74 28.71 21.36
C ALA A 35 13.00 28.17 22.59
N ALA A 36 11.73 28.55 22.79
CA ALA A 36 10.90 28.04 23.88
C ALA A 36 10.66 26.53 23.79
N ALA A 37 10.50 26.00 22.58
CA ALA A 37 10.36 24.56 22.36
C ALA A 37 11.63 23.79 22.73
N LYS A 38 12.81 24.31 22.38
CA LYS A 38 14.11 23.73 22.77
C LYS A 38 14.32 23.74 24.28
N VAL A 39 13.94 24.83 24.95
CA VAL A 39 13.97 24.92 26.41
C VAL A 39 13.02 23.90 27.05
N ALA A 40 11.90 23.59 26.38
CA ALA A 40 10.96 22.55 26.79
C ALA A 40 11.37 21.12 26.39
N GLY A 41 12.59 20.92 25.88
CA GLY A 41 13.11 19.60 25.50
C GLY A 41 12.73 19.13 24.10
N PHE A 42 12.10 19.98 23.27
CA PHE A 42 11.72 19.65 21.90
C PHE A 42 12.67 20.28 20.87
N GLN A 43 12.99 19.56 19.80
CA GLN A 43 13.85 20.04 18.71
C GLN A 43 13.24 21.24 17.97
N SER A 44 11.91 21.33 17.89
CA SER A 44 11.21 22.47 17.27
C SER A 44 9.82 22.72 17.86
N PHE A 45 9.27 23.92 17.63
CA PHE A 45 7.89 24.23 18.06
C PHE A 45 6.85 23.34 17.36
N LYS A 46 7.12 22.95 16.10
CA LYS A 46 6.29 22.00 15.36
C LYS A 46 6.30 20.61 15.99
N GLN A 47 7.46 20.15 16.47
CA GLN A 47 7.58 18.88 17.19
C GLN A 47 6.86 18.95 18.53
N ALA A 48 7.08 20.03 19.30
CA ALA A 48 6.37 20.26 20.56
C ALA A 48 4.86 20.22 20.35
N LYS A 49 4.34 20.95 19.34
CA LYS A 49 2.92 20.96 18.99
C LYS A 49 2.38 19.57 18.68
N ARG A 50 3.14 18.72 18.01
CA ARG A 50 2.70 17.36 17.68
C ARG A 50 2.76 16.43 18.89
N ALA A 51 3.87 16.42 19.63
CA ALA A 51 4.07 15.56 20.79
C ALA A 51 3.08 15.89 21.92
N LEU A 52 2.89 17.19 22.20
CA LEU A 52 2.00 17.63 23.27
C LEU A 52 0.53 17.61 22.86
N SER A 53 0.19 17.77 21.58
CA SER A 53 -1.19 17.52 21.11
C SER A 53 -1.54 16.04 21.08
N ALA A 54 -0.58 15.13 20.95
CA ALA A 54 -0.82 13.69 21.08
C ALA A 54 -1.01 13.23 22.54
N SER A 55 -0.44 13.97 23.50
CA SER A 55 -0.46 13.61 24.93
C SER A 55 -1.56 14.32 25.75
N ALA A 56 -2.13 15.43 25.26
CA ALA A 56 -2.98 16.33 26.07
C ALA A 56 -4.51 16.09 26.00
N THR A 57 -5.00 15.09 25.29
CA THR A 57 -6.43 14.75 25.29
C THR A 57 -6.60 13.30 25.70
N ALA A 58 -7.45 13.04 26.69
CA ALA A 58 -8.10 11.74 26.80
C ALA A 58 -8.73 11.48 25.42
N ASP A 59 -8.13 10.57 24.66
CA ASP A 59 -8.42 10.49 23.24
C ASP A 59 -9.88 10.10 23.08
N THR A 60 -10.68 11.05 22.61
CA THR A 60 -12.10 10.80 22.42
C THR A 60 -12.22 9.66 21.44
N LEU A 61 -12.77 8.54 21.89
CA LEU A 61 -13.03 7.42 21.01
C LEU A 61 -14.15 7.82 20.05
N VAL A 62 -13.89 7.65 18.76
CA VAL A 62 -14.85 7.93 17.70
C VAL A 62 -15.17 6.65 16.94
N PRO A 63 -16.41 6.51 16.42
CA PRO A 63 -16.80 5.32 15.69
C PRO A 63 -16.03 5.20 14.37
N LEU A 64 -15.58 3.99 14.08
CA LEU A 64 -15.03 3.59 12.79
C LEU A 64 -15.75 2.30 12.36
N PHE A 65 -16.30 2.32 11.15
CA PHE A 65 -16.93 1.17 10.53
C PHE A 65 -15.96 0.46 9.60
N LEU A 66 -15.89 -0.87 9.69
CA LEU A 66 -15.11 -1.72 8.79
C LEU A 66 -16.01 -2.71 8.09
N THR A 67 -16.09 -2.63 6.77
CA THR A 67 -16.95 -3.48 5.94
C THR A 67 -16.12 -4.43 5.09
N VAL A 68 -16.47 -5.73 5.11
CA VAL A 68 -15.97 -6.72 4.13
C VAL A 68 -17.15 -7.52 3.56
N PHE A 69 -17.15 -7.70 2.24
CA PHE A 69 -18.11 -8.53 1.53
C PHE A 69 -17.59 -9.96 1.45
N TRP A 70 -18.49 -10.93 1.35
CA TRP A 70 -18.11 -12.33 1.21
C TRP A 70 -19.04 -13.07 0.27
N HIS A 71 -18.52 -14.13 -0.33
CA HIS A 71 -19.24 -15.02 -1.21
C HIS A 71 -18.70 -16.44 -1.03
N ASP A 72 -19.60 -17.37 -0.71
CA ASP A 72 -19.35 -18.78 -0.44
C ASP A 72 -20.43 -19.61 -1.15
N ARG A 73 -20.04 -20.40 -2.16
CA ARG A 73 -21.01 -21.16 -2.97
C ARG A 73 -21.69 -22.29 -2.20
N ASP A 74 -21.09 -22.74 -1.11
CA ASP A 74 -21.53 -23.92 -0.38
C ASP A 74 -22.31 -23.54 0.90
N ALA A 75 -22.34 -22.25 1.26
CA ALA A 75 -23.05 -21.75 2.43
C ALA A 75 -24.48 -21.27 2.13
N THR A 76 -25.32 -21.24 3.17
CA THR A 76 -26.60 -20.53 3.17
C THR A 76 -26.62 -19.49 4.28
N PRO A 77 -26.70 -18.19 3.98
CA PRO A 77 -26.71 -17.60 2.62
C PRO A 77 -25.36 -17.77 1.91
N PHE A 78 -25.37 -17.77 0.57
CA PHE A 78 -24.16 -17.95 -0.24
C PHE A 78 -23.33 -16.66 -0.39
N SER A 79 -23.85 -15.52 0.06
CA SER A 79 -23.13 -14.26 0.03
C SER A 79 -23.69 -13.27 1.04
N GLY A 80 -22.88 -12.28 1.39
CA GLY A 80 -23.29 -11.25 2.33
C GLY A 80 -22.21 -10.22 2.57
N ARG A 81 -22.41 -9.45 3.65
CA ARG A 81 -21.50 -8.41 4.09
C ARG A 81 -21.43 -8.38 5.60
N CYS A 82 -20.22 -8.27 6.13
CA CYS A 82 -19.95 -8.05 7.54
C CYS A 82 -19.54 -6.59 7.73
N THR A 83 -20.12 -5.92 8.71
CA THR A 83 -19.64 -4.62 9.20
C THR A 83 -19.30 -4.77 10.67
N ALA A 84 -18.11 -4.34 11.05
CA ALA A 84 -17.78 -4.06 12.45
C ALA A 84 -17.93 -2.58 12.72
N LEU A 85 -18.46 -2.24 13.90
CA LEU A 85 -18.29 -0.94 14.52
C LEU A 85 -17.23 -1.08 15.61
N VAL A 86 -16.18 -0.27 15.53
CA VAL A 86 -15.21 -0.13 16.62
C VAL A 86 -15.07 1.32 17.02
N HIS A 87 -14.65 1.54 18.25
CA HIS A 87 -14.37 2.87 18.79
C HIS A 87 -12.86 3.00 18.93
N LEU A 88 -12.26 3.88 18.13
CA LEU A 88 -10.82 4.11 18.12
C LEU A 88 -10.51 5.56 18.51
N PRO A 89 -9.33 5.81 19.06
CA PRO A 89 -8.83 7.17 19.31
C PRO A 89 -8.99 8.04 18.06
N ARG A 90 -9.54 9.26 18.23
CA ARG A 90 -9.78 10.20 17.12
C ARG A 90 -8.54 10.40 16.25
N ARG A 91 -7.36 10.50 16.87
CA ARG A 91 -6.09 10.64 16.15
C ARG A 91 -5.84 9.50 15.15
N THR A 92 -6.21 8.28 15.50
CA THR A 92 -6.02 7.08 14.66
C THR A 92 -6.94 7.12 13.44
N VAL A 93 -8.19 7.51 13.64
CA VAL A 93 -9.18 7.66 12.55
C VAL A 93 -8.79 8.81 11.61
N GLU A 94 -8.34 9.94 12.15
CA GLU A 94 -7.89 11.09 11.36
C GLU A 94 -6.61 10.82 10.54
N LEU A 95 -5.81 9.83 10.92
CA LEU A 95 -4.63 9.41 10.16
C LEU A 95 -4.98 8.52 8.96
N LEU A 96 -6.16 7.88 8.92
CA LEU A 96 -6.56 6.94 7.85
C LEU A 96 -6.40 7.50 6.42
N PRO A 97 -6.71 8.78 6.10
CA PRO A 97 -6.47 9.32 4.76
C PRO A 97 -4.98 9.36 4.36
N SER A 98 -4.09 9.61 5.33
CA SER A 98 -2.62 9.55 5.12
C SER A 98 -2.14 8.10 4.99
N LEU A 99 -2.92 7.19 5.56
CA LEU A 99 -2.77 5.77 5.38
C LEU A 99 -3.38 5.36 4.03
N LYS A 100 -2.84 5.76 2.87
CA LYS A 100 -3.32 5.29 1.54
C LYS A 100 -3.56 3.77 1.60
N VAL A 101 -4.83 3.34 1.70
CA VAL A 101 -5.24 2.02 2.21
C VAL A 101 -4.91 0.84 1.25
N ARG A 102 -4.01 1.06 0.30
CA ARG A 102 -3.48 0.04 -0.62
C ARG A 102 -2.05 -0.31 -0.18
N GLY A 103 -1.84 -1.52 0.30
CA GLY A 103 -0.50 -2.06 0.60
C GLY A 103 -0.11 -2.18 2.07
N TYR A 104 -1.07 -2.12 3.00
CA TYR A 104 -0.82 -2.59 4.36
C TYR A 104 -0.92 -4.11 4.45
N PHE A 105 -0.23 -4.72 5.40
CA PHE A 105 -0.33 -6.15 5.63
C PHE A 105 -1.79 -6.59 5.90
N MET A 106 -2.40 -6.09 6.99
CA MET A 106 -3.79 -6.44 7.35
C MET A 106 -4.85 -5.45 6.85
N LEU A 107 -4.50 -4.15 6.75
CA LEU A 107 -5.36 -3.15 6.09
C LEU A 107 -5.28 -3.22 4.56
N GLY A 108 -4.49 -4.16 4.00
CA GLY A 108 -4.27 -4.29 2.57
C GLY A 108 -5.57 -4.51 1.83
N GLY A 109 -5.87 -3.71 0.82
CA GLY A 109 -7.09 -3.86 0.02
C GLY A 109 -8.36 -3.31 0.67
N PHE A 110 -8.25 -2.62 1.82
CA PHE A 110 -9.30 -1.72 2.26
C PHE A 110 -9.23 -0.39 1.48
N GLN A 111 -10.32 0.37 1.50
CA GLN A 111 -10.42 1.70 0.95
C GLN A 111 -11.21 2.55 1.94
N LEU A 112 -10.75 3.77 2.19
CA LEU A 112 -11.53 4.76 2.90
C LEU A 112 -12.72 5.19 2.02
N GLU A 113 -13.91 4.74 2.37
CA GLU A 113 -15.16 5.07 1.67
C GLU A 113 -15.63 6.45 2.14
N SER A 114 -15.71 6.65 3.46
CA SER A 114 -15.91 7.94 4.14
C SER A 114 -14.94 8.05 5.33
N PRO A 115 -14.77 9.23 5.97
CA PRO A 115 -13.85 9.41 7.09
C PRO A 115 -14.03 8.46 8.27
N ASP A 116 -15.23 7.90 8.44
CA ASP A 116 -15.60 6.93 9.48
C ASP A 116 -15.82 5.51 8.93
N HIS A 117 -15.44 5.21 7.67
CA HIS A 117 -15.74 3.92 7.05
C HIS A 117 -14.60 3.40 6.17
N LEU A 118 -13.99 2.31 6.59
CA LEU A 118 -13.10 1.48 5.79
C LEU A 118 -13.88 0.34 5.15
N ARG A 119 -13.69 0.14 3.84
CA ARG A 119 -14.34 -0.93 3.09
C ARG A 119 -13.30 -1.78 2.37
N GLY A 120 -13.33 -3.08 2.62
CA GLY A 120 -12.61 -4.08 1.83
C GLY A 120 -13.09 -4.06 0.39
N LEU A 121 -12.16 -3.98 -0.55
CA LEU A 121 -12.49 -3.97 -1.98
C LEU A 121 -12.91 -5.36 -2.45
N LEU A 122 -12.09 -6.37 -2.14
CA LEU A 122 -12.30 -7.77 -2.54
C LEU A 122 -13.27 -8.49 -1.61
N ASP A 123 -13.92 -9.51 -2.15
CA ASP A 123 -14.71 -10.45 -1.37
C ASP A 123 -13.82 -11.44 -0.63
N ALA A 124 -14.23 -11.83 0.57
CA ALA A 124 -13.71 -13.01 1.26
C ALA A 124 -14.46 -14.27 0.81
N GLY A 125 -13.82 -15.44 0.98
CA GLY A 125 -14.41 -16.73 0.57
C GLY A 125 -15.52 -17.25 1.47
N SER A 126 -15.72 -16.65 2.65
CA SER A 126 -16.79 -16.99 3.59
C SER A 126 -17.09 -15.85 4.56
N ALA A 127 -18.19 -15.96 5.30
CA ALA A 127 -18.53 -15.03 6.36
C ALA A 127 -17.47 -14.99 7.47
N GLU A 128 -16.90 -16.14 7.84
CA GLU A 128 -15.83 -16.24 8.82
C GLU A 128 -14.55 -15.55 8.33
N GLN A 129 -14.13 -15.80 7.09
CA GLN A 129 -12.96 -15.12 6.52
C GLN A 129 -13.16 -13.60 6.44
N ALA A 130 -14.38 -13.13 6.15
CA ALA A 130 -14.69 -11.70 6.20
C ALA A 130 -14.54 -11.12 7.61
N ARG A 131 -15.02 -11.83 8.64
CA ARG A 131 -14.85 -11.43 10.05
C ARG A 131 -13.38 -11.41 10.44
N ASN A 132 -12.62 -12.45 10.12
CA ASN A 132 -11.18 -12.54 10.39
C ASN A 132 -10.44 -11.36 9.75
N ARG A 133 -10.71 -11.08 8.47
CA ARG A 133 -10.13 -9.94 7.76
C ARG A 133 -10.43 -8.58 8.41
N VAL A 134 -11.64 -8.40 8.94
CA VAL A 134 -12.00 -7.19 9.68
C VAL A 134 -11.27 -7.13 11.03
N THR A 135 -11.20 -8.25 11.76
CA THR A 135 -10.48 -8.34 13.03
C THR A 135 -8.99 -8.05 12.85
N ASP A 136 -8.35 -8.58 11.81
CA ASP A 136 -6.93 -8.35 11.50
C ASP A 136 -6.65 -6.87 11.20
N ALA A 137 -7.55 -6.22 10.45
CA ALA A 137 -7.49 -4.79 10.20
C ALA A 137 -7.58 -3.98 11.50
N ILE A 138 -8.50 -4.34 12.41
CA ILE A 138 -8.64 -3.70 13.72
C ILE A 138 -7.37 -3.90 14.56
N ARG A 139 -6.82 -5.11 14.59
CA ARG A 139 -5.58 -5.43 15.32
C ARG A 139 -4.41 -4.55 14.87
N GLN A 140 -4.26 -4.39 13.55
CA GLN A 140 -3.22 -3.51 13.01
C GLN A 140 -3.46 -2.04 13.39
N LEU A 141 -4.70 -1.55 13.42
CA LEU A 141 -5.02 -0.18 13.82
C LEU A 141 -4.71 0.08 15.29
N VAL A 142 -5.06 -0.86 16.16
CA VAL A 142 -4.77 -0.78 17.60
C VAL A 142 -3.26 -0.83 17.85
N PHE A 143 -2.53 -1.72 17.17
CA PHE A 143 -1.07 -1.75 17.23
C PHE A 143 -0.43 -0.43 16.78
N THR A 144 -0.90 0.13 15.67
CA THR A 144 -0.40 1.40 15.12
C THR A 144 -0.65 2.56 16.08
N ASP A 145 -1.81 2.57 16.76
CA ASP A 145 -2.12 3.58 17.77
C ASP A 145 -1.23 3.44 19.01
N ALA A 146 -1.13 2.24 19.59
CA ALA A 146 -0.40 2.00 20.83
C ALA A 146 1.11 2.24 20.67
N THR A 147 1.69 1.81 19.56
CA THR A 147 3.13 1.95 19.31
C THR A 147 3.51 3.30 18.70
N GLY A 148 2.56 4.01 18.09
CA GLY A 148 2.79 5.20 17.27
C GLY A 148 3.57 4.92 15.98
N LEU A 149 3.86 3.66 15.66
CA LEU A 149 4.64 3.27 14.50
C LEU A 149 3.81 3.32 13.23
N ARG A 150 4.46 3.62 12.11
CA ARG A 150 3.86 3.50 10.78
C ARG A 150 4.58 2.44 9.96
N PRO A 151 3.90 1.77 9.02
CA PRO A 151 4.56 0.85 8.09
C PRO A 151 5.63 1.54 7.23
N ALA A 152 6.72 0.83 6.97
CA ALA A 152 7.86 1.26 6.14
C ALA A 152 7.48 1.31 4.65
N ARG A 153 6.79 2.37 4.24
CA ARG A 153 6.19 2.50 2.89
C ARG A 153 7.06 3.22 1.87
N LYS A 154 7.96 4.11 2.31
CA LYS A 154 8.80 4.85 1.37
C LYS A 154 9.86 3.89 0.85
N ALA A 155 10.19 3.98 -0.44
CA ALA A 155 11.30 3.20 -1.01
C ALA A 155 12.62 3.42 -0.24
N ALA A 156 12.81 4.61 0.36
CA ALA A 156 13.93 4.87 1.25
C ALA A 156 13.84 4.08 2.58
N ASP A 157 12.66 4.03 3.21
CA ASP A 157 12.44 3.26 4.44
C ASP A 157 12.67 1.76 4.17
N ALA A 158 12.04 1.24 3.11
CA ALA A 158 12.15 -0.17 2.71
C ALA A 158 13.61 -0.56 2.38
N ARG A 159 14.34 0.27 1.63
CA ARG A 159 15.76 0.01 1.32
C ARG A 159 16.66 0.05 2.55
N ARG A 160 16.38 0.92 3.52
CA ARG A 160 17.17 1.00 4.77
C ARG A 160 17.06 -0.28 5.59
N MET A 161 15.90 -0.92 5.57
CA MET A 161 15.57 -2.07 6.40
C MET A 161 15.52 -3.40 5.64
N SER A 162 15.76 -3.40 4.32
CA SER A 162 15.63 -4.60 3.48
C SER A 162 16.58 -5.72 3.90
N PHE A 163 17.70 -5.40 4.55
CA PHE A 163 18.63 -6.40 5.07
C PHE A 163 17.98 -7.34 6.11
N LEU A 164 16.94 -6.88 6.84
CA LEU A 164 16.17 -7.73 7.77
C LEU A 164 15.42 -8.86 7.05
N GLN A 165 15.20 -8.77 5.73
CA GLN A 165 14.63 -9.89 4.95
C GLN A 165 15.56 -11.11 4.90
N ASN A 166 16.85 -10.93 5.23
CA ASN A 166 17.83 -12.03 5.32
C ASN A 166 17.99 -12.55 6.75
N LEU A 167 17.15 -12.12 7.70
CA LEU A 167 17.16 -12.61 9.07
C LEU A 167 16.89 -14.12 9.08
N PRO A 168 17.79 -14.96 9.63
CA PRO A 168 17.62 -16.41 9.62
C PRO A 168 16.33 -16.85 10.32
N GLY A 169 15.61 -17.76 9.66
CA GLY A 169 14.34 -18.29 10.14
C GLY A 169 13.20 -17.26 10.16
N ASN A 170 13.33 -16.12 9.47
CA ASN A 170 12.23 -15.17 9.37
C ASN A 170 11.01 -15.78 8.67
N ASP A 171 9.84 -15.33 9.10
CA ASP A 171 8.57 -15.66 8.47
C ASP A 171 7.55 -14.60 8.89
N HIS A 172 6.74 -14.15 7.95
CA HIS A 172 5.80 -13.04 8.16
C HIS A 172 6.40 -11.70 8.63
N LEU A 173 7.67 -11.43 8.31
CA LEU A 173 8.34 -10.16 8.64
C LEU A 173 7.60 -8.92 8.08
N THR A 174 7.26 -8.00 8.96
CA THR A 174 6.75 -6.66 8.65
C THR A 174 7.69 -5.57 9.16
N LEU A 175 7.75 -4.45 8.44
CA LEU A 175 8.71 -3.37 8.71
C LEU A 175 7.97 -2.09 9.12
N TRP A 176 8.41 -1.49 10.22
CA TRP A 176 7.78 -0.36 10.88
C TRP A 176 8.78 0.76 11.15
N ILE A 177 8.31 2.00 11.13
CA ILE A 177 9.11 3.22 11.27
C ILE A 177 8.49 4.09 12.35
N ASP A 178 9.32 4.57 13.27
CA ASP A 178 8.96 5.68 14.15
C ASP A 178 8.90 6.96 13.30
N PRO A 179 7.72 7.60 13.16
CA PRO A 179 7.61 8.84 12.39
C PRO A 179 8.37 10.03 12.99
N HIS A 180 8.77 9.97 14.27
CA HIS A 180 9.46 11.05 14.97
C HIS A 180 10.98 11.01 14.79
N THR A 181 11.60 9.84 14.99
CA THR A 181 13.05 9.68 14.85
C THR A 181 13.45 9.23 13.45
N GLY A 182 12.56 8.51 12.76
CA GLY A 182 12.86 7.86 11.48
C GLY A 182 13.57 6.52 11.62
N ASP A 183 13.75 6.02 12.84
CA ASP A 183 14.29 4.70 13.13
C ASP A 183 13.27 3.59 12.84
N GLY A 184 13.76 2.37 12.67
CA GLY A 184 12.97 1.23 12.24
C GLY A 184 12.91 0.09 13.25
N VAL A 185 11.78 -0.62 13.26
CA VAL A 185 11.57 -1.90 13.95
C VAL A 185 11.04 -2.93 12.95
N GLY A 186 11.68 -4.09 12.88
CA GLY A 186 11.11 -5.28 12.24
C GLY A 186 10.23 -6.02 13.24
N LEU A 187 9.05 -6.46 12.81
CA LEU A 187 8.20 -7.40 13.53
C LEU A 187 8.18 -8.69 12.71
N ASP A 188 8.91 -9.69 13.19
CA ASP A 188 8.98 -11.04 12.60
C ASP A 188 8.08 -11.98 13.41
N GLU A 189 7.25 -12.78 12.75
CA GLU A 189 6.25 -13.62 13.43
C GLU A 189 6.30 -15.07 12.92
N PRO A 190 7.40 -15.80 13.18
CA PRO A 190 7.55 -17.14 12.65
C PRO A 190 6.71 -18.19 13.35
N TYR A 191 6.29 -19.18 12.57
CA TYR A 191 5.90 -20.47 13.12
C TYR A 191 7.11 -21.13 13.77
N GLU A 192 6.89 -21.83 14.89
CA GLU A 192 7.96 -22.49 15.65
C GLU A 192 8.86 -23.37 14.76
N SER A 193 8.27 -24.13 13.84
CA SER A 193 9.00 -25.02 12.92
C SER A 193 9.97 -24.29 11.98
N ARG A 194 9.73 -23.01 11.68
CA ARG A 194 10.61 -22.17 10.85
C ARG A 194 11.84 -21.73 11.63
N LEU A 195 11.67 -21.40 12.92
CA LEU A 195 12.72 -20.85 13.75
C LEU A 195 13.56 -21.93 14.45
N ALA A 196 12.96 -23.08 14.79
CA ALA A 196 13.60 -24.11 15.63
C ALA A 196 14.97 -24.57 15.13
N SER A 197 15.16 -24.69 13.81
CA SER A 197 16.45 -25.11 13.21
C SER A 197 17.42 -23.95 12.92
N ARG A 198 17.04 -22.71 13.24
CA ARG A 198 17.74 -21.48 12.85
C ARG A 198 18.09 -20.55 14.00
N VAL A 199 17.82 -20.94 15.26
CA VAL A 199 18.03 -20.09 16.44
C VAL A 199 19.49 -19.59 16.52
N GLN A 200 20.47 -20.49 16.43
CA GLN A 200 21.89 -20.13 16.50
C GLN A 200 22.33 -19.23 15.33
N ASP A 201 21.91 -19.56 14.11
CA ASP A 201 22.17 -18.74 12.92
C ASP A 201 21.61 -17.32 13.12
N ARG A 202 20.41 -17.21 13.69
CA ARG A 202 19.72 -15.94 13.93
C ARG A 202 20.43 -15.10 14.98
N GLU A 203 20.82 -15.68 16.11
CA GLU A 203 21.57 -14.98 17.16
C GLU A 203 22.90 -14.44 16.64
N ALA A 204 23.66 -15.27 15.91
CA ALA A 204 24.91 -14.85 15.28
C ALA A 204 24.68 -13.72 14.26
N TRP A 205 23.63 -13.83 13.43
CA TRP A 205 23.29 -12.82 12.45
C TRP A 205 22.92 -11.48 13.11
N LEU A 206 22.10 -11.50 14.17
CA LEU A 206 21.71 -10.30 14.92
C LEU A 206 22.94 -9.59 15.50
N ALA A 207 23.87 -10.35 16.11
CA ALA A 207 25.11 -9.82 16.65
C ALA A 207 25.99 -9.15 15.58
N ILE A 208 26.16 -9.79 14.42
CA ILE A 208 26.94 -9.24 13.29
C ILE A 208 26.33 -7.93 12.77
N HIS A 209 25.01 -7.83 12.75
CA HIS A 209 24.29 -6.67 12.21
C HIS A 209 23.95 -5.60 13.26
N GLY A 210 24.45 -5.75 14.49
CA GLY A 210 24.19 -4.81 15.59
C GLY A 210 22.71 -4.64 15.90
N GLN A 211 21.95 -5.73 15.81
CA GLN A 211 20.51 -5.75 16.10
C GLN A 211 20.23 -6.45 17.43
N ALA A 212 19.26 -5.94 18.18
CA ALA A 212 18.63 -6.64 19.28
C ALA A 212 17.29 -7.24 18.83
N SER A 213 16.89 -8.34 19.46
CA SER A 213 15.61 -9.01 19.22
C SER A 213 14.95 -9.32 20.55
N VAL A 214 13.66 -9.00 20.69
CA VAL A 214 12.87 -9.27 21.90
C VAL A 214 11.55 -9.94 21.50
N ALA A 215 11.18 -11.01 22.20
CA ALA A 215 9.84 -11.58 22.14
C ALA A 215 8.99 -10.97 23.25
N PRO A 216 8.04 -10.05 22.95
CA PRO A 216 7.16 -9.48 23.95
C PRO A 216 6.12 -10.50 24.44
N ASP A 217 5.57 -10.28 25.64
CA ASP A 217 4.37 -10.98 26.12
C ASP A 217 3.11 -10.46 25.39
N TRP A 218 3.00 -10.82 24.12
CA TRP A 218 1.95 -10.40 23.21
C TRP A 218 1.82 -11.43 22.08
N ASP A 219 0.60 -11.74 21.66
CA ASP A 219 0.36 -12.80 20.68
C ASP A 219 0.72 -12.44 19.22
N GLY A 220 0.99 -11.16 18.92
CA GLY A 220 1.37 -10.70 17.57
C GLY A 220 0.22 -10.18 16.71
N LEU A 221 0.51 -9.91 15.43
CA LEU A 221 -0.46 -9.44 14.42
C LEU A 221 -0.95 -10.56 13.51
N TYR A 222 -0.03 -11.39 13.02
CA TYR A 222 -0.26 -12.28 11.88
C TYR A 222 -1.20 -13.43 12.19
N ALA A 223 -0.83 -14.26 13.16
CA ALA A 223 -1.63 -15.41 13.59
C ALA A 223 -1.51 -15.54 15.12
N PRO A 224 -2.21 -14.66 15.88
CA PRO A 224 -2.14 -14.63 17.34
C PRO A 224 -2.25 -16.02 17.99
N GLY A 225 -1.30 -16.34 18.87
CA GLY A 225 -1.22 -17.63 19.58
C GLY A 225 -0.74 -18.82 18.73
N ARG A 226 -0.46 -18.63 17.43
CA ARG A 226 0.10 -19.66 16.53
C ARG A 226 1.51 -19.33 16.04
N THR A 227 1.87 -18.07 16.08
CA THR A 227 3.22 -17.55 15.79
C THR A 227 3.76 -16.83 17.01
N VAL A 228 5.08 -16.72 17.11
CA VAL A 228 5.73 -15.98 18.20
C VAL A 228 6.27 -14.66 17.64
N PRO A 229 5.83 -13.48 18.12
CA PRO A 229 6.35 -12.23 17.62
C PRO A 229 7.75 -11.94 18.16
N TYR A 230 8.62 -11.45 17.30
CA TYR A 230 9.94 -10.93 17.63
C TYR A 230 10.07 -9.52 17.07
N LEU A 231 10.28 -8.56 17.97
CA LEU A 231 10.61 -7.18 17.62
C LEU A 231 12.13 -7.06 17.47
N VAL A 232 12.59 -6.54 16.33
CA VAL A 232 14.01 -6.44 15.97
C VAL A 232 14.38 -5.00 15.64
N SER A 233 15.39 -4.45 16.31
CA SER A 233 15.90 -3.10 16.03
C SER A 233 17.32 -2.92 16.57
N SER A 234 18.07 -1.98 15.98
CA SER A 234 19.34 -1.48 16.53
C SER A 234 19.13 -0.31 17.50
N ASN A 235 17.92 0.26 17.59
CA ASN A 235 17.60 1.30 18.55
C ASN A 235 16.91 0.67 19.77
N GLU A 236 17.65 0.56 20.87
CA GLU A 236 17.20 -0.07 22.12
C GLU A 236 16.03 0.69 22.78
N GLU A 237 16.05 2.02 22.77
CA GLU A 237 14.97 2.84 23.33
C GLU A 237 13.66 2.62 22.55
N LEU A 238 13.74 2.62 21.22
CA LEU A 238 12.60 2.35 20.36
C LEU A 238 12.08 0.92 20.55
N LEU A 239 12.98 -0.05 20.63
CA LEU A 239 12.63 -1.46 20.85
C LEU A 239 11.88 -1.64 22.17
N GLN A 240 12.44 -1.13 23.27
CA GLN A 240 11.84 -1.26 24.60
C GLN A 240 10.50 -0.53 24.70
N ARG A 241 10.39 0.68 24.13
CA ARG A 241 9.11 1.41 24.08
C ARG A 241 8.06 0.63 23.28
N THR A 242 8.46 -0.02 22.19
CA THR A 242 7.54 -0.82 21.37
C THR A 242 7.08 -2.07 22.11
N VAL A 243 8.00 -2.79 22.78
CA VAL A 243 7.70 -3.93 23.65
C VAL A 243 6.68 -3.53 24.71
N SER A 244 6.97 -2.49 25.50
CA SER A 244 6.06 -2.03 26.55
C SER A 244 4.70 -1.57 26.01
N ALA A 245 4.65 -1.00 24.81
CA ALA A 245 3.40 -0.59 24.18
C ALA A 245 2.54 -1.78 23.75
N VAL A 246 3.13 -2.86 23.22
CA VAL A 246 2.38 -4.04 22.78
C VAL A 246 1.97 -4.95 23.93
N GLU A 247 2.78 -5.08 24.97
CA GLU A 247 2.44 -5.84 26.19
C GLU A 247 1.33 -5.15 27.00
N ALA A 248 1.22 -3.82 26.86
CA ALA A 248 0.12 -3.05 27.46
C ALA A 248 -1.18 -3.11 26.63
N LEU A 249 -1.18 -3.75 25.45
CA LEU A 249 -2.40 -3.94 24.68
C LEU A 249 -3.30 -4.95 25.39
N GLY A 250 -4.48 -4.50 25.79
CA GLY A 250 -5.55 -5.41 26.20
C GLY A 250 -6.19 -6.13 25.01
N ASP A 251 -7.22 -6.91 25.31
CA ASP A 251 -8.02 -7.60 24.30
C ASP A 251 -8.60 -6.63 23.26
N LEU A 252 -8.76 -7.14 22.03
CA LEU A 252 -9.49 -6.41 21.00
C LEU A 252 -10.93 -6.14 21.45
N PRO A 253 -11.51 -4.99 21.07
CA PRO A 253 -12.90 -4.70 21.41
C PRO A 253 -13.82 -5.77 20.84
N ALA A 254 -14.80 -6.21 21.65
CA ALA A 254 -15.83 -7.13 21.19
C ALA A 254 -16.61 -6.51 20.02
N ILE A 255 -16.77 -7.27 18.94
CA ILE A 255 -17.43 -6.81 17.73
C ILE A 255 -18.83 -7.42 17.67
N ASP A 256 -19.84 -6.56 17.60
CA ASP A 256 -21.20 -6.97 17.26
C ASP A 256 -21.32 -7.21 15.75
N TRP A 257 -21.29 -8.48 15.38
CA TRP A 257 -21.43 -8.91 13.98
C TRP A 257 -22.87 -8.89 13.48
N ALA A 258 -23.87 -8.84 14.36
CA ALA A 258 -25.27 -8.98 14.00
C ALA A 258 -25.88 -7.63 13.57
N SER A 259 -25.65 -6.57 14.34
CA SER A 259 -26.35 -5.28 14.16
C SER A 259 -26.10 -4.59 12.81
N HIS A 260 -24.98 -4.89 12.15
CA HIS A 260 -24.61 -4.23 10.90
C HIS A 260 -24.28 -5.20 9.76
N ALA A 261 -24.51 -6.49 9.93
CA ALA A 261 -24.47 -7.43 8.81
C ALA A 261 -25.59 -7.11 7.81
N GLY A 262 -25.41 -7.51 6.56
CA GLY A 262 -26.45 -7.33 5.56
C GLY A 262 -26.24 -8.10 4.26
N PRO A 263 -27.22 -8.03 3.35
CA PRO A 263 -27.14 -8.65 2.04
C PRO A 263 -25.96 -8.12 1.22
N TYR A 264 -25.43 -8.95 0.33
CA TYR A 264 -24.25 -8.62 -0.49
C TYR A 264 -24.42 -7.36 -1.35
N HIS A 265 -25.60 -7.14 -1.93
CA HIS A 265 -25.86 -5.98 -2.78
C HIS A 265 -26.31 -4.72 -2.02
N ALA A 266 -26.53 -4.82 -0.70
CA ALA A 266 -26.93 -3.69 0.13
C ALA A 266 -25.68 -2.94 0.64
N PRO A 267 -25.40 -1.72 0.16
CA PRO A 267 -24.27 -0.95 0.64
C PRO A 267 -24.47 -0.53 2.10
N PHE A 268 -23.40 -0.53 2.89
CA PHE A 268 -23.40 0.21 4.16
C PHE A 268 -23.22 1.68 3.89
N ILE A 269 -24.11 2.49 4.46
CA ILE A 269 -24.00 3.94 4.44
C ILE A 269 -23.69 4.36 5.87
N SER A 270 -22.46 4.84 6.12
CA SER A 270 -22.05 5.24 7.45
C SER A 270 -22.76 6.54 7.91
N PRO A 271 -22.81 6.82 9.22
CA PRO A 271 -23.33 8.08 9.74
C PRO A 271 -22.69 9.32 9.12
N HIS A 272 -21.36 9.34 8.92
CA HIS A 272 -20.72 10.46 8.26
C HIS A 272 -21.14 10.58 6.79
N ARG A 273 -21.30 9.46 6.06
CA ARG A 273 -21.75 9.48 4.66
C ARG A 273 -23.17 10.03 4.54
N LEU A 274 -24.06 9.64 5.46
CA LEU A 274 -25.41 10.19 5.55
C LEU A 274 -25.38 11.70 5.82
N ALA A 275 -24.62 12.11 6.84
CA ALA A 275 -24.55 13.51 7.27
C ALA A 275 -23.94 14.45 6.22
N CYS A 276 -22.98 13.98 5.42
CA CYS A 276 -22.35 14.82 4.40
C CYS A 276 -23.15 14.96 3.10
N GLY A 277 -24.23 14.19 2.94
CA GLY A 277 -25.10 14.22 1.74
C GLY A 277 -24.41 13.78 0.43
N GLN A 278 -23.16 13.31 0.48
CA GLN A 278 -22.44 12.89 -0.71
C GLN A 278 -22.94 11.51 -1.19
N ARG A 279 -22.94 11.29 -2.51
CA ARG A 279 -23.30 10.00 -3.10
C ARG A 279 -22.34 8.90 -2.66
N TYR A 280 -22.91 7.75 -2.28
CA TYR A 280 -22.13 6.53 -2.02
C TYR A 280 -21.29 6.16 -3.24
N ARG A 281 -20.01 5.86 -3.00
CA ARG A 281 -19.07 5.44 -4.06
C ARG A 281 -19.01 3.92 -4.07
N PRO A 282 -19.71 3.22 -4.97
CA PRO A 282 -19.66 1.76 -5.01
C PRO A 282 -18.23 1.28 -5.28
N ARG A 283 -17.91 0.10 -4.74
CA ARG A 283 -16.68 -0.59 -5.12
C ARG A 283 -16.76 -1.00 -6.60
N PRO A 284 -15.62 -1.06 -7.32
CA PRO A 284 -15.62 -1.55 -8.69
C PRO A 284 -16.30 -2.92 -8.79
N GLN A 285 -17.05 -3.13 -9.86
CA GLN A 285 -17.69 -4.40 -10.17
C GLN A 285 -17.16 -4.90 -11.52
N PRO A 286 -17.15 -6.23 -11.74
CA PRO A 286 -16.82 -6.75 -13.06
C PRO A 286 -17.81 -6.20 -14.08
N SER A 287 -17.28 -5.79 -15.22
CA SER A 287 -18.06 -5.38 -16.38
C SER A 287 -18.17 -6.55 -17.35
N PHE A 288 -19.28 -6.63 -18.07
CA PHE A 288 -19.53 -7.68 -19.05
C PHE A 288 -19.97 -7.06 -20.38
N GLY A 289 -19.70 -7.78 -21.48
CA GLY A 289 -20.13 -7.39 -22.81
C GLY A 289 -19.24 -6.36 -23.51
N GLN A 290 -19.78 -5.78 -24.58
CA GLN A 290 -19.07 -4.87 -25.48
C GLN A 290 -19.57 -3.43 -25.31
N LYS A 291 -18.64 -2.46 -25.33
CA LYS A 291 -18.94 -1.03 -25.32
C LYS A 291 -17.91 -0.25 -26.13
N GLY A 292 -18.37 0.57 -27.07
CA GLY A 292 -17.51 1.48 -27.84
C GLY A 292 -16.37 0.75 -28.59
N GLY A 293 -16.68 -0.39 -29.22
CA GLY A 293 -15.71 -1.20 -29.97
C GLY A 293 -14.74 -2.02 -29.11
N ALA A 294 -14.93 -2.08 -27.79
CA ALA A 294 -14.10 -2.84 -26.85
C ALA A 294 -14.93 -3.85 -26.05
N ILE A 295 -14.32 -4.97 -25.66
CA ILE A 295 -14.92 -6.02 -24.83
C ILE A 295 -14.24 -6.02 -23.45
N ALA A 296 -15.05 -6.11 -22.40
CA ALA A 296 -14.55 -6.21 -21.04
C ALA A 296 -13.95 -7.61 -20.79
N TYR A 297 -12.81 -7.67 -20.13
CA TYR A 297 -12.20 -8.91 -19.67
C TYR A 297 -11.61 -8.74 -18.26
N GLY A 298 -11.39 -9.87 -17.60
CA GLY A 298 -10.96 -9.90 -16.21
C GLY A 298 -11.89 -9.10 -15.28
N GLY A 299 -11.31 -8.60 -14.19
CA GLY A 299 -12.06 -7.95 -13.12
C GLY A 299 -12.79 -8.96 -12.23
N ARG A 300 -13.16 -8.48 -11.05
CA ARG A 300 -13.95 -9.20 -10.04
C ARG A 300 -14.52 -8.18 -9.07
N ALA A 301 -15.38 -8.59 -8.14
CA ALA A 301 -15.89 -7.65 -7.15
C ALA A 301 -14.73 -6.98 -6.39
N GLY A 302 -14.65 -5.64 -6.46
CA GLY A 302 -13.52 -4.84 -5.95
C GLY A 302 -12.44 -4.45 -6.95
N VAL A 303 -12.40 -5.09 -8.13
CA VAL A 303 -11.42 -4.87 -9.21
C VAL A 303 -12.16 -4.55 -10.50
N ALA A 304 -11.92 -3.36 -11.04
CA ALA A 304 -12.53 -2.99 -12.33
C ALA A 304 -12.06 -3.95 -13.43
N SER A 305 -12.95 -4.32 -14.34
CA SER A 305 -12.56 -5.02 -15.55
C SER A 305 -11.68 -4.13 -16.43
N GLU A 306 -10.76 -4.78 -17.13
CA GLU A 306 -10.01 -4.17 -18.20
C GLU A 306 -10.78 -4.31 -19.52
N TRP A 307 -10.28 -3.64 -20.56
CA TRP A 307 -10.95 -3.56 -21.85
C TRP A 307 -9.95 -3.83 -22.96
N ARG A 308 -10.29 -4.74 -23.87
CA ARG A 308 -9.53 -5.02 -25.09
C ARG A 308 -10.36 -4.64 -26.32
N PRO A 309 -9.74 -4.42 -27.49
CA PRO A 309 -10.47 -4.32 -28.74
C PRO A 309 -11.42 -5.52 -28.94
N ALA A 310 -12.61 -5.27 -29.49
CA ALA A 310 -13.60 -6.32 -29.70
C ALA A 310 -13.21 -7.31 -30.81
N VAL A 311 -12.39 -6.86 -31.77
CA VAL A 311 -11.85 -7.66 -32.85
C VAL A 311 -10.55 -8.29 -32.38
N SER A 312 -10.36 -9.57 -32.68
CA SER A 312 -9.11 -10.28 -32.38
C SER A 312 -8.04 -9.97 -33.42
N MET A 313 -6.80 -9.77 -32.97
CA MET A 313 -5.62 -9.74 -33.84
C MET A 313 -5.20 -11.18 -34.16
N PRO A 314 -4.90 -11.53 -35.42
CA PRO A 314 -4.36 -12.84 -35.76
C PRO A 314 -3.04 -13.16 -35.02
N ILE A 315 -2.80 -14.44 -34.73
CA ILE A 315 -1.58 -14.90 -34.00
C ILE A 315 -0.29 -14.44 -34.71
N ALA A 316 -0.25 -14.51 -36.04
CA ALA A 316 0.90 -14.07 -36.82
C ALA A 316 1.18 -12.58 -36.62
N ASP A 317 0.13 -11.75 -36.58
CA ASP A 317 0.24 -10.31 -36.33
C ASP A 317 0.67 -10.02 -34.88
N HIS A 318 0.14 -10.77 -33.90
CA HIS A 318 0.65 -10.69 -32.52
C HIS A 318 2.14 -11.02 -32.44
N MET A 319 2.59 -12.06 -33.15
CA MET A 319 4.00 -12.47 -33.17
C MET A 319 4.90 -11.39 -33.77
N THR A 320 4.48 -10.78 -34.89
CA THR A 320 5.20 -9.64 -35.48
C THR A 320 5.23 -8.45 -34.53
N LEU A 321 4.09 -8.09 -33.93
CA LEU A 321 4.01 -6.98 -32.98
C LEU A 321 4.90 -7.23 -31.76
N GLY A 322 4.85 -8.43 -31.19
CA GLY A 322 5.67 -8.82 -30.05
C GLY A 322 7.17 -8.73 -30.35
N SER A 323 7.59 -9.20 -31.53
CA SER A 323 8.98 -9.11 -31.97
C SER A 323 9.48 -7.65 -32.06
N ILE A 324 8.66 -6.75 -32.59
CA ILE A 324 8.95 -5.30 -32.65
C ILE A 324 9.04 -4.71 -31.24
N LEU A 325 8.01 -4.90 -30.41
CA LEU A 325 7.95 -4.28 -29.08
C LEU A 325 9.05 -4.77 -28.14
N ARG A 326 9.42 -6.06 -28.25
CA ARG A 326 10.62 -6.58 -27.57
C ARG A 326 11.87 -5.89 -28.09
N GLY A 327 12.09 -5.82 -29.41
CA GLY A 327 13.24 -5.10 -29.98
C GLY A 327 13.39 -3.70 -29.41
N LEU A 328 12.29 -2.94 -29.33
CA LEU A 328 12.27 -1.61 -28.72
C LEU A 328 12.59 -1.64 -27.22
N ALA A 329 12.05 -2.60 -26.46
CA ALA A 329 12.30 -2.71 -25.02
C ALA A 329 13.75 -3.09 -24.66
N TRP A 330 14.47 -3.75 -25.57
CA TRP A 330 15.89 -4.09 -25.46
C TRP A 330 16.83 -3.07 -26.08
N SER A 331 16.31 -2.09 -26.81
CA SER A 331 17.08 -0.97 -27.35
C SER A 331 17.40 0.07 -26.27
N GLN A 332 18.25 1.06 -26.60
CA GLN A 332 18.59 2.13 -25.66
C GLN A 332 17.38 3.04 -25.39
N VAL A 333 16.68 2.80 -24.30
CA VAL A 333 15.56 3.62 -23.80
C VAL A 333 15.69 3.88 -22.31
N SER A 334 15.02 4.92 -21.80
CA SER A 334 15.00 5.18 -20.36
C SER A 334 14.20 4.11 -19.61
N SER A 335 14.52 3.90 -18.33
CA SER A 335 13.78 2.96 -17.46
C SER A 335 12.27 3.22 -17.40
N ARG A 336 11.86 4.49 -17.53
CA ARG A 336 10.45 4.89 -17.61
C ARG A 336 9.77 4.39 -18.88
N ILE A 337 10.46 4.46 -20.02
CA ILE A 337 9.94 3.97 -21.31
C ILE A 337 9.95 2.45 -21.34
N GLN A 338 11.02 1.83 -20.83
CA GLN A 338 11.08 0.38 -20.66
C GLN A 338 9.89 -0.14 -19.85
N ALA A 339 9.58 0.48 -18.70
CA ALA A 339 8.42 0.10 -17.89
C ALA A 339 7.07 0.23 -18.64
N LYS A 340 6.93 1.23 -19.52
CA LYS A 340 5.73 1.38 -20.37
C LYS A 340 5.64 0.28 -21.43
N LEU A 341 6.76 -0.08 -22.05
CA LEU A 341 6.83 -1.17 -23.03
C LEU A 341 6.53 -2.51 -22.37
N THR A 342 7.13 -2.81 -21.21
CA THR A 342 6.83 -4.03 -20.44
C THR A 342 5.36 -4.12 -20.05
N ALA A 343 4.75 -3.03 -19.56
CA ALA A 343 3.31 -3.00 -19.26
C ALA A 343 2.44 -3.20 -20.51
N THR A 344 2.91 -2.75 -21.69
CA THR A 344 2.23 -2.92 -22.97
C THR A 344 2.31 -4.36 -23.47
N LEU A 345 3.48 -4.99 -23.36
CA LEU A 345 3.68 -6.42 -23.66
C LEU A 345 2.75 -7.28 -22.79
N SER A 346 2.72 -7.04 -21.48
CA SER A 346 1.82 -7.75 -20.55
C SER A 346 0.34 -7.58 -20.90
N ARG A 347 -0.07 -6.37 -21.31
CA ARG A 347 -1.46 -6.13 -21.71
C ARG A 347 -1.82 -6.89 -23.00
N LEU A 348 -0.93 -6.90 -23.98
CA LEU A 348 -1.17 -7.59 -25.25
C LEU A 348 -1.15 -9.11 -25.09
N ASP A 349 -0.38 -9.63 -24.13
CA ASP A 349 -0.41 -11.02 -23.71
C ASP A 349 -1.78 -11.39 -23.10
N ASP A 350 -2.31 -10.57 -22.19
CA ASP A 350 -3.67 -10.77 -21.67
C ASP A 350 -4.73 -10.74 -22.79
N TRP A 351 -4.55 -9.84 -23.78
CA TRP A 351 -5.44 -9.75 -24.93
C TRP A 351 -5.38 -11.00 -25.79
N SER A 352 -4.18 -11.50 -26.13
CA SER A 352 -4.01 -12.70 -26.96
C SER A 352 -4.66 -13.94 -26.31
N MET A 353 -4.55 -14.09 -24.98
CA MET A 353 -5.23 -15.15 -24.22
C MET A 353 -6.76 -15.03 -24.31
N CYS A 354 -7.30 -13.81 -24.26
CA CYS A 354 -8.74 -13.59 -24.39
C CYS A 354 -9.24 -13.70 -25.84
N GLU A 355 -8.36 -13.56 -26.83
CA GLU A 355 -8.67 -13.57 -28.26
C GLU A 355 -8.60 -14.98 -28.86
N HIS A 356 -7.72 -15.83 -28.32
CA HIS A 356 -7.40 -17.16 -28.83
C HIS A 356 -7.49 -18.23 -27.72
N PRO A 357 -8.67 -18.46 -27.11
CA PRO A 357 -8.80 -19.34 -25.93
C PRO A 357 -8.51 -20.83 -26.21
N ASN A 358 -8.45 -21.23 -27.49
CA ASN A 358 -8.19 -22.59 -27.91
C ASN A 358 -6.70 -22.86 -28.18
N GLU A 359 -5.87 -21.82 -28.18
CA GLU A 359 -4.43 -21.95 -28.36
C GLU A 359 -3.74 -22.36 -27.05
N SER A 360 -2.57 -22.99 -27.17
CA SER A 360 -1.81 -23.38 -25.98
C SER A 360 -1.29 -22.15 -25.25
N SER A 361 -1.35 -22.18 -23.91
CA SER A 361 -0.81 -21.09 -23.07
C SER A 361 0.67 -20.82 -23.34
N GLN A 362 1.44 -21.85 -23.72
CA GLN A 362 2.85 -21.70 -24.11
C GLN A 362 2.98 -20.89 -25.40
N THR A 363 2.24 -21.26 -26.45
CA THR A 363 2.23 -20.55 -27.73
C THR A 363 1.89 -19.07 -27.55
N LEU A 364 0.88 -18.77 -26.72
CA LEU A 364 0.43 -17.41 -26.48
C LEU A 364 1.45 -16.59 -25.67
N SER A 365 2.05 -17.18 -24.63
CA SER A 365 3.11 -16.56 -23.84
C SER A 365 4.33 -16.22 -24.70
N ASP A 366 4.71 -17.11 -25.62
CA ASP A 366 5.86 -16.89 -26.52
C ASP A 366 5.66 -15.70 -27.47
N LEU A 367 4.42 -15.27 -27.74
CA LEU A 367 4.12 -14.10 -28.56
C LEU A 367 4.73 -12.83 -27.99
N TYR A 368 4.75 -12.67 -26.67
CA TYR A 368 5.22 -11.45 -25.99
C TYR A 368 6.45 -11.65 -25.09
N TYR A 369 6.73 -12.88 -24.64
CA TYR A 369 7.87 -13.20 -23.79
C TYR A 369 8.91 -14.13 -24.43
N GLY A 370 8.70 -14.58 -25.67
CA GLY A 370 9.66 -15.40 -26.40
C GLY A 370 10.97 -14.68 -26.73
N SER A 371 11.98 -15.45 -27.17
CA SER A 371 13.34 -14.94 -27.44
C SER A 371 13.46 -14.16 -28.76
N GLY A 372 12.58 -14.40 -29.74
CA GLY A 372 12.63 -13.73 -31.04
C GLY A 372 12.31 -12.24 -30.92
N ARG A 373 13.18 -11.36 -31.42
CA ARG A 373 12.96 -9.91 -31.44
C ARG A 373 13.61 -9.29 -32.67
N GLN A 374 13.11 -8.14 -33.09
CA GLN A 374 13.83 -7.31 -34.05
C GLN A 374 15.03 -6.64 -33.37
N ASP A 375 16.12 -6.49 -34.11
CA ASP A 375 17.29 -5.76 -33.67
C ASP A 375 17.26 -4.35 -34.25
N PHE A 376 17.24 -3.34 -33.38
CA PHE A 376 17.22 -1.94 -33.79
C PHE A 376 18.53 -1.29 -33.35
N THR A 377 19.36 -0.95 -34.33
CA THR A 377 20.71 -0.41 -34.14
C THR A 377 20.75 1.12 -34.27
N SER A 378 19.69 1.73 -34.78
CA SER A 378 19.59 3.18 -34.95
C SER A 378 18.21 3.76 -34.61
N VAL A 379 18.17 5.06 -34.36
CA VAL A 379 16.93 5.83 -34.15
C VAL A 379 15.98 5.70 -35.35
N ALA A 380 16.51 5.72 -36.57
CA ALA A 380 15.72 5.56 -37.79
C ALA A 380 15.02 4.19 -37.83
N GLU A 381 15.74 3.12 -37.48
CA GLU A 381 15.19 1.75 -37.41
C GLU A 381 14.15 1.62 -36.29
N GLN A 382 14.37 2.23 -35.12
CA GLN A 382 13.39 2.25 -34.03
C GLN A 382 12.10 2.98 -34.45
N CYS A 383 12.21 4.13 -35.13
CA CYS A 383 11.06 4.87 -35.67
C CYS A 383 10.32 4.05 -36.74
N ALA A 384 11.04 3.36 -37.63
CA ALA A 384 10.43 2.48 -38.62
C ALA A 384 9.66 1.32 -37.96
N GLY A 385 10.26 0.67 -36.96
CA GLY A 385 9.58 -0.38 -36.19
C GLY A 385 8.31 0.13 -35.48
N LEU A 386 8.34 1.34 -34.91
CA LEU A 386 7.16 1.98 -34.32
C LEU A 386 6.08 2.32 -35.35
N ALA A 387 6.46 2.72 -36.57
CA ALA A 387 5.52 2.97 -37.66
C ALA A 387 4.84 1.66 -38.10
N ASP A 388 5.61 0.57 -38.21
CA ASP A 388 5.07 -0.77 -38.50
C ASP A 388 4.13 -1.27 -37.40
N ALA A 389 4.51 -1.10 -36.13
CA ALA A 389 3.63 -1.44 -35.00
C ALA A 389 2.31 -0.66 -35.04
N ARG A 390 2.33 0.64 -35.36
CA ARG A 390 1.10 1.45 -35.51
C ARG A 390 0.24 0.97 -36.66
N ARG A 391 0.85 0.70 -37.82
CA ARG A 391 0.15 0.20 -39.00
C ARG A 391 -0.55 -1.12 -38.69
N LEU A 392 0.16 -2.06 -38.04
CA LEU A 392 -0.36 -3.36 -37.66
C LEU A 392 -1.52 -3.26 -36.65
N VAL A 393 -1.35 -2.48 -35.58
CA VAL A 393 -2.41 -2.24 -34.60
C VAL A 393 -3.65 -1.60 -35.23
N THR A 394 -3.46 -0.69 -36.18
CA THR A 394 -4.56 0.01 -36.86
C THR A 394 -5.27 -0.88 -37.89
N SER A 395 -4.55 -1.81 -38.54
CA SER A 395 -5.15 -2.75 -39.48
C SER A 395 -5.91 -3.88 -38.79
N CYS A 396 -5.45 -4.34 -37.63
CA CYS A 396 -6.08 -5.46 -36.91
C CYS A 396 -7.24 -5.00 -36.01
N TYR A 397 -7.10 -3.85 -35.33
CA TYR A 397 -8.10 -3.38 -34.37
C TYR A 397 -8.90 -2.18 -34.87
N ASN A 398 -10.22 -2.24 -34.72
CA ASN A 398 -11.13 -1.11 -34.94
C ASN A 398 -10.87 0.05 -33.96
N ASP A 399 -11.34 1.25 -34.31
CA ASP A 399 -11.21 2.39 -33.41
C ASP A 399 -11.99 2.19 -32.11
N CYS A 400 -11.23 2.19 -31.01
CA CYS A 400 -11.74 2.02 -29.67
C CYS A 400 -10.73 2.62 -28.67
N ARG A 401 -11.15 2.80 -27.42
CA ARG A 401 -10.26 3.37 -26.39
C ARG A 401 -8.99 2.52 -26.15
N PRO A 402 -9.07 1.18 -25.96
CA PRO A 402 -7.87 0.36 -25.72
C PRO A 402 -6.82 0.48 -26.83
N ARG A 403 -7.25 0.52 -28.09
CA ARG A 403 -6.36 0.75 -29.24
C ARG A 403 -5.70 2.13 -29.17
N ARG A 404 -6.47 3.19 -28.90
CA ARG A 404 -5.92 4.55 -28.77
C ARG A 404 -4.93 4.67 -27.61
N ASP A 405 -5.21 4.02 -26.48
CA ASP A 405 -4.30 3.97 -25.33
C ASP A 405 -2.98 3.26 -25.69
N LEU A 406 -3.03 2.21 -26.53
CA LEU A 406 -1.85 1.53 -27.07
C LEU A 406 -1.04 2.42 -28.02
N LEU A 407 -1.69 3.06 -28.99
CA LEU A 407 -1.04 3.97 -29.94
C LEU A 407 -0.38 5.17 -29.25
N ALA A 408 -1.02 5.72 -28.21
CA ALA A 408 -0.44 6.79 -27.40
C ALA A 408 0.83 6.34 -26.66
N VAL A 409 1.00 5.05 -26.34
CA VAL A 409 2.30 4.56 -25.83
C VAL A 409 3.35 4.60 -26.92
N PHE A 410 3.03 4.20 -28.14
CA PHE A 410 3.98 4.22 -29.26
C PHE A 410 4.44 5.65 -29.59
N GLU A 411 3.55 6.63 -29.54
CA GLU A 411 3.88 8.06 -29.70
C GLU A 411 4.86 8.53 -28.60
N HIS A 412 4.64 8.14 -27.34
CA HIS A 412 5.57 8.48 -26.26
C HIS A 412 6.94 7.82 -26.42
N VAL A 413 7.00 6.59 -26.93
CA VAL A 413 8.26 5.88 -27.18
C VAL A 413 9.01 6.56 -28.32
N GLU A 414 8.32 6.90 -29.42
CA GLU A 414 8.90 7.62 -30.55
C GLU A 414 9.50 8.96 -30.14
N ALA A 415 8.72 9.78 -29.42
CA ALA A 415 9.19 11.09 -28.97
C ALA A 415 10.44 10.97 -28.07
N HIS A 416 10.50 9.94 -27.23
CA HIS A 416 11.68 9.67 -26.38
C HIS A 416 12.89 9.23 -27.20
N VAL A 417 12.71 8.33 -28.17
CA VAL A 417 13.77 7.83 -29.04
C VAL A 417 14.37 8.95 -29.88
N ILE A 418 13.55 9.82 -30.47
CA ILE A 418 14.00 10.99 -31.22
C ILE A 418 14.79 11.95 -30.31
N ALA A 419 14.31 12.19 -29.09
CA ALA A 419 14.98 13.07 -28.14
C ALA A 419 16.36 12.52 -27.69
N LEU A 420 16.50 11.20 -27.54
CA LEU A 420 17.79 10.59 -27.25
C LEU A 420 18.77 10.74 -28.43
N GLY A 421 18.29 10.55 -29.67
CA GLY A 421 19.10 10.74 -30.87
C GLY A 421 19.61 12.17 -31.04
N ALA A 422 18.78 13.17 -30.72
CA ALA A 422 19.13 14.59 -30.86
C ALA A 422 20.07 15.13 -29.77
N GLY A 423 20.28 14.39 -28.67
CA GLY A 423 21.17 14.78 -27.56
C GLY A 423 22.52 14.05 -27.53
N GLY A 424 22.79 13.24 -28.56
CA GLY A 424 24.02 12.44 -28.70
C GLY A 424 25.01 12.93 -29.75
N ASP A 425 24.68 14.02 -30.46
CA ASP A 425 25.59 14.82 -31.29
C ASP A 425 26.11 16.03 -30.50
#